data_AF-A0A1T0A2R7-F1
#
_entry.id   AF-A0A1T0A2R7-F1
#
_cell.length_a   1.000
_cell.length_b   1.000
_cell.length_c   1.000
_cell.angle_alpha   90.00
_cell.angle_beta   90.00
_cell.angle_gamma   90.00
#
_symmetry.space_group_name_H-M   'P 1'
#
loop_
_entity.id
_entity.type
_entity.pdbx_description
1 polymer ?
#
loop_
_entity_poly.entity_id
_entity_poly.type
_entity_poly.pdbx_seq_one_letter_code
_entity_poly.pdbx_strand_id
1 'polypeptide(L)' 'MNKEFAIETQQHALKSVEHLTMILRSPHFQSCSPELQEKLKRNIGELIGETQMGVLEEIYSFFPELDDLK' A
#
# COMPACT_ATOMS: atom_id res chain seq x y z
N MET A 1 11.93 17.86 -2.34
CA MET A 1 11.14 17.30 -1.23
C MET A 1 11.89 17.55 0.08
N ASN A 2 11.23 17.94 1.17
CA ASN A 2 11.90 18.05 2.48
C ASN A 2 11.73 16.73 3.26
N LYS A 3 12.58 16.51 4.27
CA LYS A 3 12.62 15.23 5.01
C LYS A 3 11.35 14.98 5.83
N GLU A 4 10.77 16.01 6.42
CA GLU A 4 9.54 15.90 7.22
C GLU A 4 8.37 15.42 6.36
N PHE A 5 8.18 16.03 5.19
CA PHE A 5 7.17 15.63 4.21
C PHE A 5 7.42 14.21 3.70
N ALA A 6 8.68 13.81 3.49
CA ALA A 6 9.02 12.46 3.06
C ALA A 6 8.61 11.40 4.11
N ILE A 7 8.92 11.67 5.39
CA ILE A 7 8.53 10.81 6.52
C ILE A 7 6.99 10.72 6.63
N GLU A 8 6.30 11.86 6.58
CA GLU A 8 4.84 11.88 6.67
C GLU A 8 4.19 11.13 5.50
N THR A 9 4.67 11.36 4.27
CA THR A 9 4.18 10.68 3.07
C THR A 9 4.42 9.17 3.14
N GLN A 10 5.61 8.74 3.57
CA GLN A 10 5.93 7.33 3.79
C GLN A 10 4.94 6.69 4.78
N GLN A 11 4.72 7.33 5.93
CA GLN A 11 3.80 6.81 6.95
C GLN A 11 2.37 6.68 6.41
N HIS A 12 1.89 7.65 5.63
CA HIS A 12 0.59 7.58 5.01
C HIS A 12 0.49 6.48 3.94
N ALA A 13 1.52 6.34 3.10
CA ALA A 13 1.58 5.31 2.08
C ALA A 13 1.60 3.90 2.69
N LEU A 14 2.41 3.67 3.73
CA LEU A 14 2.45 2.41 4.47
C LEU A 14 1.10 2.08 5.13
N LYS A 15 0.45 3.05 5.79
CA LYS A 15 -0.90 2.89 6.34
C LYS A 15 -1.94 2.58 5.26
N SER A 16 -1.81 3.18 4.08
CA SER A 16 -2.69 2.88 2.94
C SER A 16 -2.56 1.41 2.52
N VAL A 17 -1.33 0.91 2.36
CA VAL A 17 -1.06 -0.51 2.05
C VAL A 17 -1.62 -1.43 3.15
N GLU A 18 -1.44 -1.07 4.42
CA GLU A 18 -1.99 -1.82 5.54
C GLU A 18 -3.52 -1.89 5.48
N HIS A 19 -4.21 -0.76 5.32
CA HIS A 19 -5.66 -0.71 5.23
C HIS A 19 -6.20 -1.50 4.02
N LEU A 20 -5.56 -1.36 2.85
CA LEU A 20 -5.90 -2.14 1.66
C LEU A 20 -5.77 -3.64 1.90
N THR A 21 -4.66 -4.06 2.52
CA THR A 21 -4.43 -5.46 2.90
C THR A 21 -5.48 -5.96 3.90
N MET A 22 -5.90 -5.10 4.84
CA MET A 22 -6.91 -5.45 5.84
C MET A 22 -8.29 -5.70 5.25
N ILE A 23 -8.64 -5.07 4.13
CA ILE A 23 -9.88 -5.39 3.41
C ILE A 23 -9.89 -6.86 2.99
N LEU A 24 -8.79 -7.36 2.43
CA LEU A 24 -8.66 -8.76 1.99
C LEU A 24 -8.62 -9.76 3.15
N ARG A 25 -8.21 -9.31 4.34
CA ARG A 25 -8.17 -10.11 5.58
C ARG A 25 -9.47 -10.05 6.37
N SER A 26 -10.42 -9.21 5.97
CA SER A 26 -11.70 -9.06 6.67
C SER A 26 -12.47 -10.40 6.67
N PRO A 27 -13.06 -10.81 7.81
CA PRO A 27 -13.93 -11.99 7.85
C PRO A 27 -15.12 -11.89 6.88
N HIS A 28 -15.59 -10.67 6.62
CA HIS A 28 -16.70 -10.42 5.69
C HIS A 28 -16.29 -10.61 4.22
N PHE A 29 -15.02 -10.47 3.88
CA PHE A 29 -14.52 -10.72 2.53
C PHE A 29 -14.75 -12.18 2.10
N GLN A 30 -14.60 -13.12 3.04
CA GLN A 30 -14.84 -14.56 2.79
C GLN A 30 -16.32 -14.87 2.49
N SER A 31 -17.24 -13.98 2.84
CA SER A 31 -18.67 -14.13 2.56
C SER A 31 -19.08 -13.62 1.18
N CYS A 32 -18.18 -12.92 0.46
CA CYS A 32 -18.43 -12.46 -0.90
C CYS A 32 -18.44 -13.64 -1.90
N SER A 33 -19.08 -13.44 -3.05
CA SER A 33 -19.03 -14.43 -4.14
C SER A 33 -17.59 -14.62 -4.63
N PRO A 34 -17.21 -15.83 -5.13
CA PRO A 34 -15.85 -16.08 -5.62
C PRO A 34 -15.41 -15.09 -6.71
N GLU A 35 -16.32 -14.71 -7.63
CA GLU A 35 -16.04 -13.73 -8.67
C GLU A 35 -15.70 -12.34 -8.09
N LEU A 36 -16.46 -11.90 -7.09
CA LEU A 36 -16.20 -10.63 -6.43
C LEU A 36 -14.89 -10.68 -5.63
N GLN A 37 -14.59 -11.79 -4.97
CA GLN A 37 -13.32 -11.98 -4.25
C GLN A 37 -12.13 -11.84 -5.18
N GLU A 38 -12.14 -12.53 -6.33
CA GLU A 38 -11.05 -12.46 -7.31
C GLU A 38 -10.90 -11.04 -7.89
N LYS A 39 -12.02 -10.38 -8.21
CA LYS A 39 -12.00 -8.99 -8.69
C LYS A 39 -11.38 -8.04 -7.65
N LEU A 40 -11.78 -8.17 -6.38
CA LEU A 40 -11.26 -7.33 -5.30
C LEU A 40 -9.79 -7.62 -5.01
N LYS A 41 -9.34 -8.89 -4.98
CA LYS A 41 -7.93 -9.24 -4.82
C LYS A 41 -7.06 -8.57 -5.88
N ARG A 42 -7.46 -8.68 -7.15
CA ARG A 42 -6.73 -8.06 -8.26
C ARG A 42 -6.68 -6.54 -8.10
N ASN A 43 -7.83 -5.90 -7.97
CA ASN A 43 -7.91 -4.44 -7.89
C ASN A 43 -7.16 -3.88 -6.66
N ILE A 44 -7.25 -4.54 -5.51
CA ILE A 44 -6.50 -4.13 -4.31
C ILE A 44 -5.00 -4.37 -4.48
N GLY A 45 -4.60 -5.48 -5.11
CA GLY A 45 -3.21 -5.74 -5.45
C GLY A 45 -2.61 -4.67 -6.35
N GLU A 46 -3.35 -4.24 -7.39
CA GLU A 46 -2.97 -3.12 -8.26
C GLU A 46 -2.77 -1.82 -7.45
N LEU A 47 -3.72 -1.46 -6.58
CA LEU A 47 -3.61 -0.26 -5.74
C LEU A 47 -2.43 -0.30 -4.76
N ILE A 48 -2.13 -1.47 -4.20
CA ILE A 48 -0.94 -1.66 -3.35
C ILE A 48 0.32 -1.44 -4.18
N GLY A 49 0.40 -2.05 -5.37
CA GLY A 49 1.53 -1.88 -6.29
C GLY A 49 1.74 -0.42 -6.69
N GLU A 50 0.68 0.30 -7.06
CA GLU A 50 0.73 1.72 -7.38
C GLU A 50 1.17 2.58 -6.18
N THR A 51 0.76 2.23 -4.95
CA THR A 51 1.23 2.94 -3.74
C THR A 51 2.73 2.69 -3.51
N GLN A 52 3.19 1.45 -3.73
CA GLN A 52 4.59 1.09 -3.57
C GLN A 52 5.47 1.76 -4.62
N MET A 53 5.16 1.60 -5.91
CA MET A 53 5.97 2.16 -7.00
C MET A 53 5.78 3.67 -7.17
N GLY A 54 4.53 4.15 -7.09
CA GLY A 54 4.20 5.55 -7.38
C GLY A 54 4.46 6.52 -6.22
N VAL A 55 4.55 6.02 -4.98
CA VAL A 55 4.77 6.86 -3.80
C VAL A 55 6.02 6.45 -3.04
N LEU A 56 6.11 5.20 -2.57
CA LEU A 56 7.21 4.79 -1.70
C LEU A 56 8.56 4.78 -2.42
N GLU A 57 8.64 4.25 -3.64
CA GLU A 57 9.90 4.28 -4.42
C GLU A 57 10.36 5.71 -4.70
N GLU A 58 9.43 6.64 -4.94
CA GLU A 58 9.77 8.06 -5.11
C GLU A 58 10.31 8.66 -3.81
N ILE A 59 9.70 8.35 -2.66
CA ILE A 59 10.24 8.76 -1.35
C ILE A 59 11.65 8.20 -1.14
N TYR A 60 11.86 6.91 -1.41
CA TYR A 60 13.14 6.23 -1.18
C TYR A 60 14.22 6.64 -2.18
N SER A 61 13.86 7.13 -3.36
CA SER A 61 14.84 7.69 -4.31
C SER A 61 15.45 8.99 -3.78
N PHE A 62 14.68 9.83 -3.09
CA PHE A 62 15.16 11.08 -2.47
C PHE A 62 15.73 10.89 -1.06
N PHE A 63 15.20 9.94 -0.29
CA PHE A 63 15.60 9.65 1.09
C PHE A 63 15.80 8.14 1.30
N PRO A 64 16.90 7.55 0.78
CA PRO A 64 17.15 6.11 0.81
C PRO A 64 17.26 5.51 2.22
N GLU A 65 17.53 6.34 3.22
CA GLU A 65 17.59 5.94 4.64
C GLU A 65 16.23 5.66 5.27
N LEU A 66 15.13 6.03 4.59
CA LEU A 66 13.77 5.71 5.05
C LEU A 66 13.32 4.31 4.60
N ASP A 67 14.08 3.64 3.73
CA ASP A 67 13.77 2.29 3.27
C ASP A 67 14.25 1.24 4.28
N ASP A 68 13.34 0.81 5.17
CA ASP A 68 13.60 -0.18 6.23
C ASP A 68 13.81 -1.62 5.70
N LEU A 69 13.70 -1.86 4.39
CA LEU A 69 13.86 -3.19 3.77
C LEU A 69 15.30 -3.50 3.33
N LYS A 70 16.26 -2.62 3.65
CA LYS A 70 17.69 -2.81 3.34
C LYS A 70 18.49 -3.51 4.42
#